data_AF-A0A1C5WDY9-F1
#
_entry.id   AF-A0A1C5WDY9-F1
#
_cell.length_a   1.000
_cell.length_b   1.000
_cell.length_c   1.000
_cell.angle_alpha   90.00
_cell.angle_beta   90.00
_cell.angle_gamma   90.00
#
_symmetry.space_group_name_H-M   'P 1'
#
loop_
_entity.id
_entity.type
_entity.pdbx_description
1 polymer ?
#
loop_
_entity_poly.entity_id
_entity_poly.type
_entity_poly.pdbx_seq_one_letter_code
_entity_poly.pdbx_strand_id
1 'polypeptide(L)'
;MSAKVKLPDPLDKLLRSQLEKVIEEAAFHTDDELIARRRIIDKWNQIDVAAELGWYRSTVSDHEKYIFRRVKDVAKQLYKNKGAGD
;
A
#
# COMPACT_ATOMS: atom_id res chain seq x y z
N MET A 1 -1.67 8.59 -19.63
CA MET A 1 -0.48 8.78 -18.76
C MET A 1 -0.64 7.93 -17.51
N SER A 2 0.09 6.82 -17.40
CA SER A 2 0.04 5.95 -16.22
C SER A 2 0.99 6.50 -15.15
N ALA A 3 0.45 7.31 -14.23
CA ALA A 3 1.21 7.79 -13.08
C ALA A 3 1.53 6.60 -12.17
N LYS A 4 2.80 6.16 -12.18
CA LYS A 4 3.32 5.21 -11.19
C LYS A 4 3.09 5.77 -9.78
N VAL A 5 2.75 4.93 -8.83
CA VAL A 5 2.50 5.35 -7.44
C VAL A 5 3.77 5.94 -6.85
N LYS A 6 3.74 7.24 -6.55
CA LYS A 6 4.70 7.83 -5.63
C LYS A 6 4.24 7.48 -4.23
N LEU A 7 5.00 6.62 -3.54
CA LEU A 7 4.66 6.25 -2.18
C LEU A 7 4.81 7.46 -1.25
N PRO A 8 3.87 7.64 -0.31
CA PRO A 8 4.00 8.64 0.72
C PRO A 8 4.89 8.15 1.87
N ASP A 9 5.55 9.08 2.57
CA ASP A 9 6.28 8.79 3.81
C ASP A 9 5.36 8.13 4.87
N PRO A 10 5.84 7.11 5.61
CA PRO A 10 7.19 6.51 5.59
C PRO A 10 7.37 5.38 4.57
N LEU A 11 6.37 5.08 3.74
CA LEU A 11 6.36 3.90 2.88
C LEU A 11 7.41 3.95 1.76
N ASP A 12 7.82 5.14 1.32
CA ASP A 12 8.86 5.30 0.29
C ASP A 12 10.26 4.89 0.77
N LYS A 13 10.49 4.85 2.09
CA LYS A 13 11.77 4.53 2.72
C LYS A 13 11.90 3.06 3.12
N LEU A 14 10.82 2.30 3.02
CA LEU A 14 10.80 0.89 3.42
C LEU A 14 11.31 0.00 2.28
N LEU A 15 12.07 -1.03 2.67
CA LEU A 15 12.45 -2.11 1.75
C LEU A 15 11.21 -2.89 1.31
N ARG A 16 11.30 -3.59 0.17
CA ARG A 16 10.21 -4.45 -0.32
C ARG A 16 9.70 -5.43 0.74
N SER A 17 10.59 -6.14 1.41
CA SER A 17 10.23 -7.10 2.46
C SER A 17 9.52 -6.44 3.65
N GLN A 18 9.90 -5.20 3.97
CA GLN A 18 9.23 -4.43 5.03
C GLN A 18 7.85 -3.98 4.60
N LEU A 19 7.66 -3.59 3.34
CA LEU A 19 6.35 -3.24 2.79
C LEU A 19 5.42 -4.46 2.73
N GLU A 20 5.93 -5.62 2.28
CA GLU A 20 5.19 -6.88 2.30
C GLU A 20 4.74 -7.21 3.73
N LYS A 21 5.65 -7.11 4.70
CA LYS A 21 5.33 -7.35 6.11
C LYS A 21 4.28 -6.36 6.64
N VAL A 22 4.35 -5.08 6.29
CA VAL A 22 3.35 -4.09 6.71
C VAL A 22 1.97 -4.41 6.15
N ILE A 23 1.89 -4.86 4.89
CA ILE A 23 0.62 -5.23 4.26
C ILE A 23 0.03 -6.47 4.94
N GLU A 24 0.83 -7.49 5.22
CA GLU A 24 0.40 -8.68 5.97
C GLU A 24 -0.16 -8.32 7.35
N GLU A 25 0.58 -7.50 8.11
CA GLU A 25 0.17 -7.08 9.46
C GLU A 25 -1.00 -6.07 9.46
N ALA A 26 -1.34 -5.50 8.30
CA ALA A 26 -2.49 -4.61 8.17
C ALA A 26 -3.84 -5.35 8.23
N ALA A 27 -3.83 -6.68 8.05
CA ALA A 27 -4.99 -7.57 8.16
C ALA A 27 -6.18 -7.13 7.29
N PHE A 28 -5.91 -6.87 6.00
CA PHE A 28 -6.94 -6.52 5.03
C PHE A 28 -7.79 -7.73 4.60
N HIS A 29 -8.97 -7.46 4.05
CA HIS A 29 -9.70 -8.45 3.26
C HIS A 29 -9.01 -8.68 1.91
N THR A 30 -9.32 -9.80 1.25
CA THR A 30 -8.61 -10.28 0.05
C THR A 30 -8.46 -9.22 -1.05
N ASP A 31 -9.53 -8.48 -1.36
CA ASP A 31 -9.49 -7.46 -2.42
C ASP A 31 -8.61 -6.25 -2.03
N ASP A 32 -8.73 -5.78 -0.79
CA ASP A 32 -7.91 -4.67 -0.28
C ASP A 32 -6.43 -5.04 -0.17
N GLU A 33 -6.13 -6.29 0.21
CA GLU A 33 -4.77 -6.80 0.23
C GLU A 33 -4.19 -6.85 -1.19
N LEU A 34 -4.97 -7.31 -2.17
CA LEU A 34 -4.57 -7.32 -3.58
C LEU A 34 -4.25 -5.91 -4.06
N ILE A 35 -5.15 -4.95 -3.82
CA ILE A 35 -4.93 -3.54 -4.18
C ILE A 35 -3.65 -3.02 -3.51
N ALA A 36 -3.44 -3.31 -2.22
CA ALA A 36 -2.25 -2.91 -1.49
C ALA A 36 -0.97 -3.46 -2.15
N ARG A 37 -0.92 -4.77 -2.43
CA ARG A 37 0.24 -5.41 -3.07
C ARG A 37 0.52 -4.81 -4.46
N ARG A 38 -0.51 -4.72 -5.32
CA ARG A 38 -0.36 -4.20 -6.68
C ARG A 38 0.10 -2.74 -6.71
N ARG A 39 -0.46 -1.90 -5.84
CA ARG A 39 -0.19 -0.45 -5.84
C ARG A 39 1.10 -0.09 -5.12
N ILE A 40 1.42 -0.80 -4.03
CA ILE A 40 2.54 -0.45 -3.16
C ILE A 40 3.80 -1.23 -3.54
N ILE A 41 3.71 -2.52 -3.86
CA ILE A 41 4.86 -3.37 -4.21
C ILE A 41 5.11 -3.33 -5.71
N ASP A 42 4.13 -3.75 -6.51
CA ASP A 42 4.30 -3.93 -7.96
C ASP A 42 4.21 -2.62 -8.76
N LYS A 43 3.76 -1.54 -8.12
CA LYS A 43 3.60 -0.18 -8.69
C LYS A 43 2.67 -0.13 -9.91
N TRP A 44 1.69 -1.03 -9.99
CA TRP A 44 0.67 -1.03 -11.05
C TRP A 44 -0.13 0.26 -11.03
N ASN A 45 -0.72 0.64 -12.17
CA ASN A 45 -1.61 1.80 -12.23
C ASN A 45 -3.03 1.40 -11.74
N GLN A 46 -3.89 2.37 -11.38
CA GLN A 46 -5.23 2.05 -10.85
C GLN A 46 -6.14 1.36 -11.87
N ILE A 47 -5.95 1.64 -13.17
CA ILE A 47 -6.75 1.04 -14.25
C ILE A 47 -6.39 -0.45 -14.38
N ASP A 48 -5.12 -0.80 -14.29
CA ASP A 48 -4.67 -2.20 -14.38
C ASP A 48 -5.23 -3.02 -13.19
N VAL A 49 -5.16 -2.46 -11.97
CA VAL A 49 -5.73 -3.10 -10.77
C VAL A 49 -7.25 -3.21 -10.86
N ALA A 50 -7.92 -2.17 -11.38
CA ALA A 50 -9.35 -2.20 -11.59
C ALA A 50 -9.75 -3.28 -12.61
N ALA A 51 -8.99 -3.43 -13.69
CA ALA A 51 -9.21 -4.48 -14.69
C ALA A 51 -9.02 -5.89 -14.09
N GLU A 52 -8.03 -6.09 -13.22
CA GLU A 52 -7.80 -7.37 -12.52
C GLU A 52 -8.98 -7.74 -11.59
N LEU A 53 -9.57 -6.75 -10.92
CA LEU A 53 -10.70 -6.96 -10.01
C LEU A 53 -12.08 -6.92 -10.70
N GLY A 54 -12.13 -6.55 -11.98
CA GLY A 54 -13.40 -6.25 -12.67
C GLY A 54 -14.14 -5.03 -12.10
N TRP A 55 -13.41 -4.09 -11.51
CA TRP A 55 -13.93 -2.90 -10.85
C TRP A 55 -13.79 -1.65 -11.72
N TYR A 56 -14.47 -0.58 -11.32
CA TYR A 56 -14.18 0.75 -11.86
C TYR A 56 -12.92 1.32 -11.21
N ARG A 57 -12.16 2.10 -11.98
CA ARG A 57 -10.97 2.83 -11.48
C ARG A 57 -11.29 3.74 -10.29
N SER A 58 -12.49 4.34 -10.26
CA SER A 58 -12.96 5.15 -9.13
C SER A 58 -13.07 4.34 -7.85
N THR A 59 -13.64 3.14 -7.91
CA THR A 59 -13.74 2.22 -6.77
C THR A 59 -12.37 1.90 -6.19
N VAL A 60 -11.40 1.54 -7.05
CA VAL A 60 -10.01 1.31 -6.61
C VAL A 60 -9.43 2.57 -5.95
N SER A 61 -9.67 3.75 -6.52
CA SER A 61 -9.19 5.01 -5.96
C SER A 61 -9.79 5.36 -4.60
N ASP A 62 -11.00 4.91 -4.29
CA ASP A 62 -11.64 5.13 -2.99
C ASP A 62 -11.11 4.16 -1.94
N HIS A 63 -10.96 2.88 -2.30
CA HIS A 63 -10.33 1.87 -1.44
C HIS A 63 -8.87 2.22 -1.11
N GLU A 64 -8.12 2.70 -2.10
CA GLU A 64 -6.74 3.12 -1.90
C GLU A 64 -6.59 4.15 -0.77
N LYS A 65 -7.50 5.12 -0.64
CA LYS A 65 -7.41 6.13 0.43
C LYS A 65 -7.38 5.46 1.81
N TYR A 66 -8.22 4.44 2.02
CA TYR A 66 -8.25 3.68 3.26
C TYR A 66 -7.01 2.80 3.41
N ILE A 67 -6.63 2.06 2.37
CA ILE A 67 -5.48 1.15 2.37
C ILE A 67 -4.19 1.91 2.70
N PHE A 68 -3.91 3.01 2.00
CA PHE A 68 -2.72 3.82 2.24
C PHE A 68 -2.67 4.38 3.65
N ARG A 69 -3.82 4.79 4.21
CA ARG A 69 -3.89 5.25 5.60
C ARG A 69 -3.52 4.12 6.56
N ARG A 70 -4.15 2.95 6.42
CA ARG A 70 -3.93 1.82 7.32
C ARG A 70 -2.50 1.26 7.21
N VAL A 71 -1.96 1.10 6.01
CA VAL A 71 -0.57 0.66 5.78
C VAL A 71 0.41 1.64 6.43
N LYS A 72 0.19 2.96 6.33
CA LYS A 72 1.03 3.95 7.03
C LYS A 72 0.99 3.78 8.54
N ASP A 73 -0.20 3.58 9.11
CA ASP A 73 -0.36 3.44 10.56
C ASP A 73 0.35 2.18 11.07
N VAL A 74 0.25 1.07 10.34
CA VAL A 74 0.94 -0.18 10.64
C VAL A 74 2.45 -0.04 10.47
N ALA A 75 2.91 0.60 9.39
CA ALA A 75 4.33 0.90 9.20
C ALA A 75 4.89 1.74 10.35
N LYS A 76 4.15 2.75 10.79
CA LYS A 76 4.50 3.54 11.98
C LYS A 76 4.55 2.65 13.21
N GLN A 77 3.60 1.73 13.43
CA GLN A 77 3.61 0.85 14.60
C GLN A 77 4.81 -0.12 14.59
N LEU A 78 5.11 -0.74 13.44
CA LEU A 78 6.18 -1.73 13.31
C LEU A 78 7.58 -1.09 13.35
N TYR A 79 7.71 0.14 12.86
CA TYR A 79 9.02 0.79 12.69
C TYR A 79 9.18 2.09 13.47
N LYS A 80 8.27 2.42 14.42
CA LYS A 80 8.32 3.66 15.23
C LYS A 80 9.58 3.84 16.07
N ASN A 81 10.45 2.83 16.21
CA ASN A 81 11.54 2.84 17.18
C ASN A 81 12.90 2.37 16.67
N LYS A 82 13.21 2.47 15.37
CA LYS A 82 14.58 2.15 14.87
C LYS A 82 15.56 3.33 14.86
N GLY A 83 15.29 4.44 15.55
CA GLY A 83 16.18 5.62 15.53
C GLY A 83 16.00 6.62 16.67
N ALA A 84 15.76 6.17 17.90
CA ALA A 84 15.82 7.03 19.10
C ALA A 84 16.60 6.29 20.20
N GLY A 85 17.86 6.01 19.89
CA GLY A 85 18.80 5.29 20.74
C GLY A 85 20.16 5.23 20.07
N ASP A 86 20.72 6.41 19.78
CA ASP A 86 22.16 6.63 19.59
C ASP A 86 22.51 7.92 20.34
#